data_AF-A0A5K1DYA8-F1
#
_entry.id   AF-A0A5K1DYA8-F1
#
_cell.length_a   1.000
_cell.length_b   1.000
_cell.length_c   1.000
_cell.angle_alpha   90.00
_cell.angle_beta   90.00
_cell.angle_gamma   90.00
#
_symmetry.space_group_name_H-M   'P 1'
#
loop_
_entity.id
_entity.type
_entity.pdbx_description
1 polymer ?
#
loop_
_entity_poly.entity_id
_entity_poly.type
_entity_poly.pdbx_seq_one_letter_code
_entity_poly.pdbx_strand_id
1 'polypeptide(L)' 'NDLKSHVCWHVYGLLYRSDREYREAIKCYRNALRIDPDNIEILRDLSLLQ' A
#
# COMPACT_ATOMS: atom_id res chain seq x y z
N ASN A 1 1.43 -20.55 -0.11
CA ASN A 1 0.72 -19.62 -1.02
C ASN A 1 -0.23 -18.74 -0.22
N ASP A 2 0.31 -17.80 0.54
CA ASP A 2 -0.48 -16.88 1.36
C ASP A 2 -1.06 -15.76 0.48
N LEU A 3 -2.24 -15.99 -0.07
CA LEU A 3 -3.03 -15.00 -0.80
C LEU A 3 -3.58 -13.87 0.10
N LYS A 4 -3.23 -13.83 1.40
CA LYS A 4 -3.53 -12.74 2.34
C LYS A 4 -2.35 -11.77 2.49
N SER A 5 -1.54 -11.62 1.45
CA SER A 5 -0.28 -10.88 1.53
C SER A 5 -0.51 -9.36 1.45
N HIS A 6 0.22 -8.62 2.28
CA HIS A 6 0.45 -7.17 2.17
C HIS A 6 0.67 -6.72 0.71
N VAL A 7 1.23 -7.58 -0.13
CA VAL A 7 1.39 -7.43 -1.59
C VAL A 7 0.09 -7.06 -2.31
N CYS A 8 -1.07 -7.66 -1.98
CA CYS A 8 -2.32 -7.34 -2.65
C CYS A 8 -2.76 -5.90 -2.35
N TRP A 9 -2.66 -5.48 -1.09
CA TRP A 9 -2.94 -4.11 -0.67
C TRP A 9 -1.95 -3.10 -1.24
N HIS A 10 -0.68 -3.50 -1.38
CA HIS A 10 0.37 -2.71 -2.04
C HIS A 10 0.02 -2.46 -3.50
N VAL A 11 -0.29 -3.52 -4.26
CA VAL A 11 -0.66 -3.41 -5.68
C VAL A 11 -1.92 -2.55 -5.86
N TYR A 12 -2.91 -2.70 -4.98
CA TYR A 12 -4.09 -1.82 -4.97
C TYR A 12 -3.73 -0.35 -4.72
N GLY A 13 -2.81 -0.07 -3.78
CA GLY A 13 -2.32 1.28 -3.53
C GLY A 13 -1.60 1.88 -4.74
N LEU A 14 -0.86 1.06 -5.50
CA LEU A 14 -0.19 1.51 -6.73
C LEU A 14 -1.20 1.84 -7.83
N LEU A 15 -2.28 1.06 -7.95
CA LEU A 15 -3.36 1.30 -8.91
C LEU A 15 -4.09 2.62 -8.62
N TYR A 16 -4.43 2.87 -7.35
CA TYR A 16 -5.03 4.13 -6.96
C TYR A 16 -4.06 5.31 -7.14
N ARG A 17 -2.75 5.10 -6.93
CA ARG A 17 -1.74 6.11 -7.22
C ARG A 17 -1.71 6.46 -8.72
N SER A 18 -1.81 5.47 -9.62
CA SER A 18 -1.88 5.75 -11.07
C SER A 18 -3.16 6.49 -11.46
N ASP A 19 -4.26 6.23 -10.77
CA ASP A 19 -5.53 6.92 -10.98
C ASP A 19 -5.58 8.32 -10.33
N ARG A 20 -4.47 8.78 -9.72
CA ARG A 20 -4.37 10.03 -8.93
C ARG A 20 -5.27 10.07 -7.69
N GLU A 21 -5.82 8.93 -7.29
CA GLU A 21 -6.65 8.74 -6.10
C GLU A 21 -5.76 8.49 -4.88
N TYR A 22 -4.95 9.48 -4.52
CA TYR A 22 -3.96 9.35 -3.45
C TYR A 22 -4.57 9.04 -2.08
N ARG A 23 -5.81 9.50 -1.83
CA ARG A 23 -6.52 9.24 -0.56
C ARG A 23 -6.82 7.76 -0.36
N GLU A 24 -7.28 7.08 -1.41
CA GLU A 24 -7.57 5.64 -1.35
C GLU A 24 -6.26 4.83 -1.36
N ALA A 25 -5.24 5.29 -2.10
CA ALA A 25 -3.92 4.70 -2.08
C ALA A 25 -3.34 4.64 -0.65
N ILE A 26 -3.40 5.76 0.10
CA ILE A 26 -2.94 5.83 1.50
C ILE A 26 -3.69 4.84 2.41
N LYS A 27 -5.00 4.65 2.22
CA LYS A 27 -5.77 3.66 2.99
C LYS A 27 -5.31 2.24 2.68
N CYS A 28 -5.06 1.92 1.41
CA CYS A 28 -4.55 0.62 0.99
C CYS A 28 -3.17 0.35 1.60
N TYR A 29 -2.24 1.29 1.54
CA TYR A 29 -0.92 1.14 2.17
C TYR A 29 -0.98 0.98 3.69
N ARG A 30 -1.87 1.71 4.37
CA ARG A 30 -2.10 1.52 5.80
C ARG A 30 -2.62 0.12 6.13
N ASN A 31 -3.52 -0.44 5.33
CA ASN A 31 -3.98 -1.82 5.50
C ASN A 31 -2.87 -2.84 5.23
N ALA A 32 -2.01 -2.57 4.25
CA ALA A 32 -0.84 -3.41 3.97
C ALA A 32 0.14 -3.42 5.16
N LEU A 33 0.43 -2.24 5.74
CA LEU A 33 1.29 -2.09 6.92
C LEU A 33 0.68 -2.68 8.20
N ARG A 34 -0.64 -2.87 8.28
CA ARG A 34 -1.25 -3.61 9.38
C ARG A 34 -0.93 -5.11 9.35
N ILE A 35 -0.64 -5.64 8.16
CA ILE A 35 -0.29 -7.05 7.94
C ILE A 35 1.23 -7.21 8.06
N ASP A 36 1.99 -6.30 7.47
CA ASP A 36 3.45 -6.29 7.50
C ASP A 36 3.98 -4.87 7.80
N PRO A 37 4.10 -4.49 9.08
CA PRO A 37 4.49 -3.15 9.48
C PRO A 37 5.94 -2.80 9.16
N ASP A 38 6.80 -3.80 8.99
CA ASP A 38 8.23 -3.63 8.69
C ASP A 38 8.51 -3.60 7.18
N ASN A 39 7.46 -3.56 6.35
CA ASN A 39 7.62 -3.52 4.91
C ASN A 39 8.11 -2.14 4.43
N ILE A 40 9.42 -2.06 4.18
CA ILE A 40 10.10 -0.84 3.75
C ILE A 40 9.57 -0.33 2.40
N GLU A 41 9.14 -1.21 1.50
CA GLU A 41 8.63 -0.79 0.19
C GLU A 41 7.33 -0.01 0.33
N ILE A 42 6.39 -0.53 1.13
CA ILE A 42 5.12 0.15 1.39
C ILE A 42 5.34 1.44 2.17
N LEU A 43 6.24 1.46 3.16
CA LEU A 43 6.59 2.68 3.89
C LEU A 43 7.17 3.76 2.96
N ARG A 44 8.02 3.36 2.01
CA ARG A 44 8.58 4.27 1.02
C ARG A 44 7.51 4.81 0.09
N ASP A 45 6.62 3.96 -0.42
CA ASP A 45 5.52 4.38 -1.28
C ASP A 45 4.53 5.30 -0.56
N LEU A 46 4.22 5.02 0.71
CA LEU A 46 3.39 5.88 1.55
C LEU A 46 4.07 7.24 1.80
N SER A 47 5.38 7.26 2.04
CA SER A 47 6.15 8.50 2.24
C SER A 47 6.20 9.37 0.98
N LEU A 48 6.20 8.75 -0.20
CA LEU A 48 6.13 9.46 -1.49
C LEU A 48 4.75 10.10 -1.76
N LEU A 49 3.73 9.70 -0.99
CA LEU A 49 2.34 10.12 -1.14
C LEU A 49 1.87 11.11 -0.06
N GLN A 50 2.72 11.43 0.90
CA GLN A 50 2.46 12.37 2.00
C GLN A 50 2.76 13.81 1.59
#